data_AF-A0A1G5DXB7-F1
#
_entry.id   AF-A0A1G5DXB7-F1
#
_cell.length_a   1.000
_cell.length_b   1.000
_cell.length_c   1.000
_cell.angle_alpha   90.00
_cell.angle_beta   90.00
_cell.angle_gamma   90.00
#
_symmetry.space_group_name_H-M   'P 1'
#
loop_
_entity.id
_entity.type
_entity.pdbx_description
1 polymer ?
#
loop_
_entity_poly.entity_id
_entity_poly.type
_entity_poly.pdbx_seq_one_letter_code
_entity_poly.pdbx_strand_id
1 'polypeptide(L)'
;MTTASFQRGIAAGILSAILVIGTGPAALAQSQRTTGQKPAAAKPAAAPAKPKPSAAGKTAPAAKPAAAAAGGAAAAAAAKPAQAATGPGGASLVSSFGDWGVYTAQTGRSKICYALSQPQDRLPKNLNRDPAYLFVSFRPAENVRNEVALVLGFTAKENGPATAAIGNTTYSLITKASNAWLKNPAEEGQAIATMAKGQAVMVKTQSARGSSLTDRYSLNGFSKALEQARKECGV
;
A
#
# COMPACT_ATOMS: atom_id res chain seq x y z
N MET A 1 16.13 10.84 64.25
CA MET A 1 16.17 9.38 64.07
C MET A 1 16.18 9.08 62.57
N THR A 2 17.13 8.23 62.17
CA THR A 2 17.29 7.54 60.87
C THR A 2 17.89 8.32 59.68
N THR A 3 19.22 8.23 59.62
CA THR A 3 20.17 8.36 58.50
C THR A 3 20.14 7.18 57.51
N ALA A 4 20.45 7.41 56.23
CA ALA A 4 21.30 6.57 55.33
C ALA A 4 21.15 7.08 53.87
N SER A 5 22.11 7.75 53.24
CA SER A 5 23.43 7.31 52.72
C SER A 5 23.36 6.08 51.81
N PHE A 6 23.43 6.30 50.48
CA PHE A 6 23.78 5.27 49.51
C PHE A 6 25.07 5.65 48.78
N GLN A 7 26.06 4.79 48.96
CA GLN A 7 27.43 4.91 48.48
C GLN A 7 27.61 4.14 47.16
N ARG A 8 28.61 4.62 46.40
CA ARG A 8 29.07 4.20 45.07
C ARG A 8 29.45 2.72 44.94
N GLY A 9 29.33 2.19 43.72
CA GLY A 9 29.99 0.95 43.29
C GLY A 9 30.37 1.01 41.81
N ILE A 10 31.64 1.33 41.53
CA ILE A 10 32.30 1.17 40.23
C ILE A 10 32.90 -0.23 40.23
N ALA A 11 32.67 -1.02 39.18
CA ALA A 11 33.40 -2.26 38.94
C ALA A 11 33.86 -2.34 37.48
N ALA A 12 35.17 -2.25 37.30
CA ALA A 12 35.91 -2.54 36.08
C ALA A 12 36.07 -4.06 35.92
N GLY A 13 35.99 -4.57 34.68
CA GLY A 13 36.09 -6.00 34.38
C GLY A 13 36.71 -6.28 33.01
N ILE A 14 38.05 -6.19 32.97
CA ILE A 14 39.04 -7.10 32.35
C ILE A 14 38.77 -7.64 30.93
N LEU A 15 39.69 -7.25 30.02
CA LEU A 15 39.98 -7.85 28.73
C LEU A 15 40.36 -9.33 28.84
N SER A 16 39.81 -10.17 27.96
CA SER A 16 40.43 -11.43 27.55
C SER A 16 40.32 -11.58 26.04
N ALA A 17 41.42 -11.30 25.35
CA ALA A 17 41.63 -11.65 23.95
C ALA A 17 42.19 -13.08 23.88
N ILE A 18 41.49 -13.98 23.20
CA ILE A 18 42.00 -15.31 22.85
C ILE A 18 42.31 -15.30 21.36
N LEU A 19 43.61 -15.33 21.07
CA LEU A 19 44.21 -15.48 19.75
C LEU A 19 44.39 -16.99 19.51
N VAL A 20 43.63 -17.60 18.60
CA VAL A 20 43.91 -18.96 18.12
C VAL A 20 44.51 -18.84 16.72
N ILE A 21 45.83 -19.06 16.66
CA ILE A 21 46.60 -19.24 15.43
C ILE A 21 46.50 -20.73 15.06
N GLY A 22 45.83 -21.03 13.95
CA GLY A 22 45.74 -22.39 13.39
C GLY A 22 46.25 -22.40 11.96
N THR A 23 47.48 -22.87 11.81
CA THR A 23 48.15 -23.23 10.55
C THR A 23 47.71 -24.63 10.10
N GLY A 24 47.34 -24.82 8.83
CA GLY A 24 47.31 -26.16 8.22
C GLY A 24 46.48 -26.28 6.92
N PRO A 25 46.84 -27.17 5.97
CA PRO A 25 46.80 -26.86 4.54
C PRO A 25 45.64 -27.48 3.74
N ALA A 26 45.48 -26.91 2.55
CA ALA A 26 45.11 -27.48 1.25
C ALA A 26 44.30 -28.80 1.16
N ALA A 27 43.24 -28.67 0.35
CA ALA A 27 42.69 -29.66 -0.57
C ALA A 27 41.99 -30.89 0.05
N LEU A 28 40.69 -31.02 -0.25
CA LEU A 28 40.17 -32.15 -1.01
C LEU A 28 38.73 -31.85 -1.44
N ALA A 29 38.45 -32.20 -2.70
CA ALA A 29 37.19 -32.06 -3.39
C ALA A 29 36.02 -32.71 -2.62
N GLN A 30 34.85 -32.06 -2.66
CA GLN A 30 33.59 -32.71 -2.33
C GLN A 30 32.58 -32.48 -3.46
N SER A 31 32.53 -33.48 -4.33
CA SER A 31 31.37 -33.78 -5.17
C SER A 31 30.30 -34.36 -4.25
N GLN A 32 29.27 -33.59 -3.90
CA GLN A 32 28.09 -34.14 -3.23
C GLN A 32 26.98 -34.35 -4.24
N ARG A 33 26.82 -35.63 -4.56
CA ARG A 33 25.69 -36.22 -5.25
C ARG A 33 24.40 -35.85 -4.55
N THR A 34 23.45 -35.48 -5.40
CA THR A 34 22.01 -35.47 -5.19
C THR A 34 21.51 -36.65 -4.36
N THR A 35 20.94 -36.38 -3.19
CA THR A 35 19.93 -37.23 -2.58
C THR A 35 18.63 -36.45 -2.55
N GLY A 36 17.67 -36.94 -3.35
CA GLY A 36 16.35 -36.36 -3.45
C GLY A 36 15.60 -36.47 -2.13
N GLN A 37 15.15 -35.34 -1.61
CA GLN A 37 14.16 -35.29 -0.55
C GLN A 37 12.79 -35.04 -1.17
N LYS A 38 12.00 -36.11 -1.20
CA LYS A 38 10.58 -36.16 -1.57
C LYS A 38 9.74 -35.39 -0.54
N PRO A 39 8.97 -34.35 -0.92
CA PRO A 39 7.93 -33.80 -0.07
C PRO A 39 6.68 -34.70 -0.10
N ALA A 40 6.15 -34.97 1.08
CA ALA A 40 4.91 -35.72 1.29
C ALA A 40 3.70 -34.99 0.70
N ALA A 41 2.79 -35.78 0.14
CA ALA A 41 1.56 -35.36 -0.50
C ALA A 41 0.56 -34.76 0.50
N ALA A 42 -0.01 -33.60 0.17
CA ALA A 42 -1.25 -33.10 0.76
C ALA A 42 -2.39 -33.26 -0.26
N LYS A 43 -3.46 -33.92 0.20
CA LYS A 43 -4.66 -34.35 -0.53
C LYS A 43 -5.58 -33.15 -0.88
N PRO A 44 -6.44 -33.23 -1.93
CA PRO A 44 -7.04 -32.06 -2.56
C PRO A 44 -8.37 -31.63 -1.92
N ALA A 45 -8.63 -30.32 -1.89
CA ALA A 45 -9.91 -29.74 -1.52
C ALA A 45 -10.64 -29.18 -2.76
N ALA A 46 -11.77 -29.82 -3.04
CA ALA A 46 -12.98 -29.50 -3.80
C ALA A 46 -13.07 -28.20 -4.65
N ALA A 47 -13.56 -28.39 -5.89
CA ALA A 47 -14.14 -27.38 -6.77
C ALA A 47 -15.56 -26.94 -6.33
N PRO A 48 -16.00 -25.73 -6.73
CA PRO A 48 -17.16 -25.58 -7.64
C PRO A 48 -16.97 -24.34 -8.55
N ALA A 49 -17.78 -23.96 -9.55
CA ALA A 49 -18.77 -24.54 -10.46
C ALA A 49 -18.90 -23.47 -11.59
N LYS A 50 -19.18 -23.88 -12.83
CA LYS A 50 -19.35 -22.99 -13.99
C LYS A 50 -20.71 -22.27 -13.95
N PRO A 51 -20.81 -21.02 -14.44
CA PRO A 51 -22.03 -20.53 -15.07
C PRO A 51 -21.94 -20.56 -16.60
N LYS A 52 -22.99 -21.11 -17.23
CA LYS A 52 -23.31 -21.12 -18.67
C LYS A 52 -23.86 -19.74 -19.11
N PRO A 53 -23.74 -19.33 -20.39
CA PRO A 53 -24.05 -17.97 -20.82
C PRO A 53 -25.55 -17.79 -21.11
N SER A 54 -26.05 -16.56 -20.96
CA SER A 54 -27.35 -16.16 -21.48
C SER A 54 -27.19 -14.99 -22.43
N ALA A 55 -27.70 -15.18 -23.65
CA ALA A 55 -27.74 -14.19 -24.70
C ALA A 55 -29.20 -13.79 -24.99
N ALA A 56 -29.34 -12.52 -25.38
CA ALA A 56 -30.29 -11.97 -26.35
C ALA A 56 -31.70 -11.48 -25.91
N GLY A 57 -32.05 -10.30 -26.48
CA GLY A 57 -33.39 -9.70 -26.64
C GLY A 57 -33.44 -8.26 -26.12
N LYS A 58 -33.14 -7.18 -26.89
CA LYS A 58 -34.00 -6.44 -27.85
C LYS A 58 -35.45 -6.29 -27.33
N THR A 59 -36.07 -5.12 -27.15
CA THR A 59 -36.29 -3.95 -28.04
C THR A 59 -36.85 -2.75 -27.23
N ALA A 60 -36.65 -1.51 -27.70
CA ALA A 60 -37.45 -0.32 -27.36
C ALA A 60 -38.74 -0.29 -28.23
N PRO A 61 -39.80 0.51 -27.94
CA PRO A 61 -39.76 1.96 -28.06
C PRO A 61 -40.65 2.78 -27.09
N ALA A 62 -40.59 4.09 -27.28
CA ALA A 62 -41.13 5.20 -26.48
C ALA A 62 -42.65 5.32 -26.36
N ALA A 63 -43.11 6.03 -25.31
CA ALA A 63 -44.35 6.79 -25.29
C ALA A 63 -44.22 8.05 -24.40
N LYS A 64 -44.67 9.19 -24.93
CA LYS A 64 -44.78 10.53 -24.31
C LYS A 64 -45.95 10.58 -23.28
N PRO A 65 -46.04 11.62 -22.42
CA PRO A 65 -46.85 11.62 -21.20
C PRO A 65 -48.27 12.17 -21.42
N ALA A 66 -49.22 11.72 -20.59
CA ALA A 66 -50.53 12.35 -20.43
C ALA A 66 -50.82 12.54 -18.93
N ALA A 67 -51.22 13.75 -18.57
CA ALA A 67 -51.55 14.21 -17.23
C ALA A 67 -52.97 13.79 -16.83
N ALA A 68 -53.16 13.48 -15.54
CA ALA A 68 -54.41 13.73 -14.82
C ALA A 68 -54.15 13.75 -13.30
N ALA A 69 -54.85 14.65 -12.62
CA ALA A 69 -54.58 15.14 -11.29
C ALA A 69 -55.16 14.29 -10.14
N ALA A 70 -54.70 14.65 -8.94
CA ALA A 70 -55.41 14.72 -7.65
C ALA A 70 -55.01 13.70 -6.56
N GLY A 71 -54.51 14.27 -5.45
CA GLY A 71 -54.87 13.84 -4.11
C GLY A 71 -53.86 12.98 -3.34
N GLY A 72 -53.25 13.59 -2.31
CA GLY A 72 -53.10 12.91 -1.02
C GLY A 72 -51.70 12.44 -0.62
N ALA A 73 -51.32 12.88 0.58
CA ALA A 73 -50.25 12.40 1.46
C ALA A 73 -48.80 12.74 1.07
N ALA A 74 -48.24 13.69 1.83
CA ALA A 74 -46.80 13.91 1.95
C ALA A 74 -46.13 12.62 2.46
N ALA A 75 -45.57 11.84 1.55
CA ALA A 75 -44.64 10.77 1.88
C ALA A 75 -43.30 11.41 2.26
N ALA A 76 -42.91 11.29 3.53
CA ALA A 76 -41.56 11.59 3.97
C ALA A 76 -40.59 10.75 3.13
N ALA A 77 -39.79 11.42 2.31
CA ALA A 77 -38.72 10.78 1.55
C ALA A 77 -37.70 10.23 2.56
N ALA A 78 -37.75 8.92 2.80
CA ALA A 78 -36.70 8.23 3.52
C ALA A 78 -35.39 8.42 2.73
N ALA A 79 -34.48 9.22 3.28
CA ALA A 79 -33.12 9.34 2.76
C ALA A 79 -32.48 7.96 2.80
N LYS A 80 -32.30 7.36 1.62
CA LYS A 80 -31.55 6.11 1.46
C LYS A 80 -30.15 6.33 2.05
N PRO A 81 -29.65 5.50 2.97
CA PRO A 81 -28.31 5.66 3.52
C PRO A 81 -27.32 5.72 2.36
N ALA A 82 -26.51 6.77 2.30
CA ALA A 82 -25.41 6.84 1.35
C ALA A 82 -24.51 5.63 1.63
N GLN A 83 -24.44 4.68 0.69
CA GLN A 83 -23.45 3.61 0.73
C GLN A 83 -22.08 4.30 0.78
N ALA A 84 -21.36 4.13 1.90
CA ALA A 84 -19.98 4.57 2.00
C ALA A 84 -19.21 3.93 0.83
N ALA A 85 -18.59 4.74 -0.02
CA ALA A 85 -17.78 4.23 -1.11
C ALA A 85 -16.62 3.43 -0.50
N THR A 86 -16.54 2.14 -0.82
CA THR A 86 -15.49 1.24 -0.35
C THR A 86 -14.23 1.46 -1.19
N GLY A 87 -13.15 1.88 -0.54
CA GLY A 87 -11.80 1.91 -1.09
C GLY A 87 -11.12 0.54 -1.09
N PRO A 88 -9.86 0.48 -1.55
CA PRO A 88 -9.07 -0.75 -1.57
C PRO A 88 -9.04 -1.43 -0.20
N GLY A 89 -9.15 -2.77 -0.18
CA GLY A 89 -9.05 -3.56 1.05
C GLY A 89 -10.20 -3.38 2.05
N GLY A 90 -11.36 -2.86 1.62
CA GLY A 90 -12.52 -2.66 2.49
C GLY A 90 -12.47 -1.38 3.32
N ALA A 91 -11.60 -0.44 2.97
CA ALA A 91 -11.55 0.87 3.60
C ALA A 91 -12.80 1.70 3.25
N SER A 92 -13.25 2.58 4.14
CA SER A 92 -14.36 3.49 3.88
C SER A 92 -13.84 4.86 3.46
N LEU A 93 -14.38 5.42 2.38
CA LEU A 93 -14.10 6.80 1.98
C LEU A 93 -14.71 7.78 2.99
N VAL A 94 -13.90 8.73 3.46
CA VAL A 94 -14.30 9.80 4.37
C VAL A 94 -14.52 11.11 3.61
N SER A 95 -13.57 11.48 2.75
CA SER A 95 -13.61 12.74 2.00
C SER A 95 -12.69 12.66 0.78
N SER A 96 -12.84 13.60 -0.17
CA SER A 96 -11.98 13.70 -1.35
C SER A 96 -11.55 15.14 -1.60
N PHE A 97 -10.32 15.31 -2.09
CA PHE A 97 -9.71 16.59 -2.42
C PHE A 97 -8.93 16.44 -3.72
N GLY A 98 -9.40 17.04 -4.81
CA GLY A 98 -8.76 16.90 -6.12
C GLY A 98 -8.66 15.44 -6.54
N ASP A 99 -7.44 14.98 -6.82
CA ASP A 99 -7.15 13.60 -7.24
C ASP A 99 -6.91 12.63 -6.05
N TRP A 100 -7.16 13.09 -4.82
CA TRP A 100 -6.87 12.34 -3.59
C TRP A 100 -8.15 12.06 -2.78
N GLY A 101 -8.29 10.82 -2.32
CA GLY A 101 -9.31 10.42 -1.36
C GLY A 101 -8.70 10.16 0.02
N VAL A 102 -9.48 10.42 1.07
CA VAL A 102 -9.15 10.08 2.46
C VAL A 102 -9.99 8.89 2.86
N TYR A 103 -9.33 7.84 3.31
CA TYR A 103 -9.97 6.59 3.67
C TYR A 103 -9.60 6.19 5.10
N THR A 104 -10.53 5.49 5.76
CA THR A 104 -10.27 4.84 7.05
C THR A 104 -10.59 3.37 6.96
N ALA A 105 -9.73 2.53 7.53
CA ALA A 105 -9.96 1.11 7.72
C ALA A 105 -9.83 0.76 9.20
N GLN A 106 -10.53 -0.29 9.60
CA GLN A 106 -10.49 -0.81 10.96
C GLN A 106 -9.93 -2.24 10.93
N THR A 107 -8.86 -2.48 11.69
CA THR A 107 -8.29 -3.82 11.90
C THR A 107 -8.40 -4.19 13.38
N GLY A 108 -9.42 -4.98 13.72
CA GLY A 108 -9.80 -5.20 15.12
C GLY A 108 -10.10 -3.88 15.83
N ARG A 109 -9.29 -3.54 16.85
CA ARG A 109 -9.41 -2.27 17.61
C ARG A 109 -8.55 -1.13 17.05
N SER A 110 -7.70 -1.40 16.06
CA SER A 110 -6.79 -0.41 15.49
C SER A 110 -7.40 0.27 14.27
N LYS A 111 -7.38 1.60 14.25
CA LYS A 111 -7.75 2.41 13.08
C LYS A 111 -6.53 2.65 12.20
N ILE A 112 -6.72 2.59 10.89
CA ILE A 112 -5.73 3.01 9.90
C ILE A 112 -6.36 4.10 9.03
N CYS A 113 -5.61 5.16 8.77
CA CYS A 113 -6.04 6.26 7.91
C CYS A 113 -5.09 6.41 6.73
N TYR A 114 -5.63 6.70 5.57
CA TYR A 114 -4.86 6.84 4.34
C TYR A 114 -5.30 8.08 3.57
N ALA A 115 -4.34 8.86 3.07
CA ALA A 115 -4.54 9.68 1.89
C ALA A 115 -4.11 8.84 0.68
N LEU A 116 -4.97 8.70 -0.33
CA LEU A 116 -4.80 7.75 -1.42
C LEU A 116 -5.15 8.38 -2.78
N SER A 117 -4.36 8.10 -3.80
CA SER A 117 -4.60 8.53 -5.18
C SER A 117 -4.32 7.40 -6.18
N GLN A 118 -5.02 7.45 -7.31
CA GLN A 118 -4.76 6.61 -8.47
C GLN A 118 -3.90 7.37 -9.49
N PRO A 119 -3.09 6.69 -10.32
CA PRO A 119 -2.30 7.37 -11.33
C PRO A 119 -3.19 7.93 -12.44
N GLN A 120 -2.90 9.15 -12.89
CA GLN A 120 -3.55 9.77 -14.05
C GLN A 120 -3.04 9.17 -15.36
N ASP A 121 -1.75 8.82 -15.41
CA ASP A 121 -1.14 8.16 -16.55
C ASP A 121 -0.39 6.91 -16.14
N ARG A 122 -0.46 5.91 -17.00
CA ARG A 122 0.25 4.65 -16.83
C ARG A 122 0.83 4.23 -18.17
N LEU A 123 2.14 4.01 -18.21
CA LEU A 123 2.90 3.66 -19.42
C LEU A 123 3.62 2.31 -19.25
N PRO A 124 3.70 1.50 -20.32
CA PRO A 124 3.00 1.68 -21.60
C PRO A 124 1.48 1.45 -21.48
N LYS A 125 0.69 2.05 -22.38
CA LYS A 125 -0.79 2.07 -22.30
C LYS A 125 -1.44 0.74 -22.72
N ASN A 126 -0.72 -0.11 -23.44
CA ASN A 126 -1.22 -1.38 -24.01
C ASN A 126 -1.12 -2.59 -23.06
N LEU A 127 -0.79 -2.37 -21.78
CA LEU A 127 -0.74 -3.44 -20.79
C LEU A 127 -2.00 -3.47 -19.95
N ASN A 128 -2.65 -4.63 -19.89
CA ASN A 128 -3.70 -4.87 -18.89
C ASN A 128 -3.06 -5.04 -17.51
N ARG A 129 -3.47 -4.20 -16.56
CA ARG A 129 -2.91 -4.11 -15.21
C ARG A 129 -4.03 -3.88 -14.22
N ASP A 130 -3.90 -4.44 -13.04
CA ASP A 130 -4.81 -4.16 -11.94
C ASP A 130 -4.71 -2.67 -11.54
N PRO A 131 -5.72 -2.15 -10.82
CA PRO A 131 -5.65 -0.81 -10.25
C PRO A 131 -4.37 -0.60 -9.43
N ALA A 132 -3.78 0.57 -9.58
CA ALA A 132 -2.60 1.00 -8.83
C ALA A 132 -2.94 2.18 -7.94
N TYR A 133 -2.24 2.29 -6.82
CA TYR A 133 -2.50 3.27 -5.79
C TYR A 133 -1.19 3.78 -5.22
N LEU A 134 -1.12 5.09 -4.98
CA LEU A 134 -0.13 5.73 -4.13
C LEU A 134 -0.86 6.18 -2.87
N PHE A 135 -0.32 5.88 -1.70
CA PHE A 135 -0.94 6.29 -0.45
C PHE A 135 0.09 6.69 0.59
N VAL A 136 -0.33 7.61 1.46
CA VAL A 136 0.36 7.93 2.71
C VAL A 136 -0.50 7.42 3.85
N SER A 137 0.05 6.51 4.65
CA SER A 137 -0.67 5.83 5.73
C SER A 137 -0.29 6.31 7.12
N PHE A 138 -1.26 6.22 8.02
CA PHE A 138 -1.14 6.52 9.44
C PHE A 138 -1.69 5.34 10.24
N ARG A 139 -0.82 4.69 11.03
CA ARG A 139 -1.17 3.54 11.89
C ARG A 139 -0.75 3.83 13.33
N PRO A 140 -1.60 4.54 14.10
CA PRO A 140 -1.26 4.97 15.46
C PRO A 140 -0.92 3.80 16.40
N ALA A 141 -1.63 2.68 16.27
CA ALA A 141 -1.39 1.47 17.08
C ALA A 141 -0.01 0.84 16.84
N GLU A 142 0.60 1.09 15.68
CA GLU A 142 1.93 0.60 15.29
C GLU A 142 2.99 1.71 15.39
N ASN A 143 2.60 2.88 15.89
CA ASN A 143 3.40 4.10 15.92
C ASN A 143 3.94 4.54 14.53
N VAL A 144 3.26 4.18 13.45
CA VAL A 144 3.59 4.63 12.09
C VAL A 144 2.88 5.95 11.82
N ARG A 145 3.66 7.02 11.76
CA ARG A 145 3.16 8.40 11.64
C ARG A 145 3.14 8.91 10.20
N ASN A 146 3.83 8.25 9.28
CA ASN A 146 3.98 8.62 7.88
C ASN A 146 4.60 7.42 7.15
N GLU A 147 3.86 6.76 6.27
CA GLU A 147 4.43 5.75 5.37
C GLU A 147 3.90 5.95 3.96
N VAL A 148 4.81 6.26 3.04
CA VAL A 148 4.58 6.33 1.60
C VAL A 148 4.71 4.93 1.01
N ALA A 149 3.62 4.44 0.45
CA ALA A 149 3.58 3.11 -0.15
C ALA A 149 2.74 3.09 -1.41
N LEU A 150 2.98 2.07 -2.23
CA LEU A 150 2.31 1.87 -3.50
C LEU A 150 1.80 0.45 -3.64
N VAL A 151 0.62 0.33 -4.22
CA VAL A 151 0.14 -0.87 -4.89
C VAL A 151 0.33 -0.65 -6.38
N LEU A 152 1.11 -1.48 -7.05
CA LEU A 152 1.55 -1.29 -8.44
C LEU A 152 0.57 -1.84 -9.47
N GLY A 153 -0.32 -2.75 -9.05
CA GLY A 153 -1.27 -3.43 -9.93
C GLY A 153 -0.64 -4.46 -10.88
N PHE A 154 0.57 -4.93 -10.54
CA PHE A 154 1.27 -6.05 -11.18
C PHE A 154 2.41 -6.52 -10.26
N THR A 155 2.87 -7.76 -10.45
CA THR A 155 4.05 -8.26 -9.73
C THR A 155 5.32 -7.59 -10.23
N ALA A 156 5.96 -6.80 -9.38
CA ALA A 156 7.25 -6.18 -9.62
C ALA A 156 8.38 -7.21 -9.57
N LYS A 157 9.49 -6.88 -10.25
CA LYS A 157 10.74 -7.59 -10.05
C LYS A 157 11.20 -7.32 -8.62
N GLU A 158 11.36 -8.38 -7.83
CA GLU A 158 11.80 -8.28 -6.45
C GLU A 158 13.21 -7.69 -6.39
N ASN A 159 13.39 -6.67 -5.53
CA ASN A 159 14.62 -5.86 -5.44
C ASN A 159 15.08 -5.28 -6.80
N GLY A 160 14.16 -5.13 -7.77
CA GLY A 160 14.43 -4.54 -9.06
C GLY A 160 14.53 -3.00 -9.00
N PRO A 161 14.91 -2.35 -10.12
CA PRO A 161 14.97 -0.90 -10.17
C PRO A 161 13.57 -0.30 -9.97
N ALA A 162 13.44 0.54 -8.94
CA ALA A 162 12.21 1.22 -8.60
C ALA A 162 12.51 2.59 -7.99
N THR A 163 11.86 3.64 -8.51
CA THR A 163 12.07 5.03 -8.06
C THR A 163 10.77 5.83 -8.08
N ALA A 164 10.67 6.82 -7.20
CA ALA A 164 9.64 7.85 -7.21
C ALA A 164 10.32 9.22 -7.38
N ALA A 165 10.01 9.94 -8.46
CA ALA A 165 10.55 11.26 -8.74
C ALA A 165 9.49 12.35 -8.56
N ILE A 166 9.87 13.44 -7.92
CA ILE A 166 9.02 14.61 -7.64
C ILE A 166 9.83 15.85 -8.00
N GLY A 167 9.52 16.48 -9.14
CA GLY A 167 10.37 17.52 -9.69
C GLY A 167 11.79 17.00 -9.94
N ASN A 168 12.78 17.63 -9.31
CA ASN A 168 14.20 17.27 -9.42
C ASN A 168 14.66 16.26 -8.35
N THR A 169 13.82 15.91 -7.38
CA THR A 169 14.16 14.99 -6.29
C THR A 169 13.72 13.58 -6.65
N THR A 170 14.59 12.59 -6.46
CA THR A 170 14.29 11.18 -6.71
C THR A 170 14.53 10.35 -5.46
N TYR A 171 13.57 9.50 -5.14
CA TYR A 171 13.63 8.57 -4.02
C TYR A 171 13.71 7.13 -4.54
N SER A 172 14.55 6.32 -3.89
CA SER A 172 14.65 4.89 -4.19
C SER A 172 13.50 4.14 -3.53
N LEU A 173 12.95 3.14 -4.23
CA LEU A 173 11.90 2.27 -3.71
C LEU A 173 12.42 0.84 -3.54
N ILE A 174 11.87 0.13 -2.56
CA ILE A 174 11.98 -1.33 -2.45
C ILE A 174 10.67 -1.97 -2.92
N THR A 175 10.76 -3.03 -3.73
CA THR A 175 9.61 -3.73 -4.31
C THR A 175 9.46 -5.12 -3.72
N LYS A 176 8.22 -5.52 -3.43
CA LYS A 176 7.87 -6.89 -3.03
C LYS A 176 6.49 -7.25 -3.56
N ALA A 177 6.42 -8.36 -4.30
CA ALA A 177 5.21 -8.77 -5.01
C ALA A 177 4.62 -7.59 -5.81
N SER A 178 3.40 -7.16 -5.49
CA SER A 178 2.73 -6.06 -6.19
C SER A 178 2.83 -4.70 -5.49
N ASN A 179 3.73 -4.57 -4.51
CA ASN A 179 3.84 -3.37 -3.68
C ASN A 179 5.24 -2.75 -3.75
N ALA A 180 5.32 -1.46 -3.42
CA ALA A 180 6.56 -0.75 -3.24
C ALA A 180 6.49 0.23 -2.06
N TRP A 181 7.64 0.48 -1.44
CA TRP A 181 7.83 1.42 -0.32
C TRP A 181 9.09 2.24 -0.55
N LEU A 182 9.22 3.38 0.13
CA LEU A 182 10.51 4.07 0.20
C LEU A 182 11.57 3.12 0.77
N LYS A 183 12.72 3.07 0.10
CA LYS A 183 13.83 2.21 0.51
C LYS A 183 14.44 2.67 1.84
N ASN A 184 14.45 3.98 2.07
CA ASN A 184 14.98 4.60 3.29
C ASN A 184 13.83 5.22 4.10
N PRO A 185 13.39 4.61 5.21
CA PRO A 185 12.33 5.16 6.06
C PRO A 185 12.66 6.55 6.65
N ALA A 186 13.93 6.93 6.76
CA ALA A 186 14.30 8.27 7.22
C ALA A 186 13.91 9.38 6.23
N GLU A 187 13.66 9.03 4.96
CA GLU A 187 13.27 9.98 3.92
C GLU A 187 11.75 10.23 3.85
N GLU A 188 10.93 9.46 4.57
CA GLU A 188 9.46 9.54 4.54
C GLU A 188 8.94 10.97 4.74
N GLY A 189 9.41 11.65 5.78
CA GLY A 189 9.03 13.04 6.07
C GLY A 189 9.44 14.01 4.96
N GLN A 190 10.65 13.83 4.41
CA GLN A 190 11.15 14.66 3.30
C GLN A 190 10.37 14.41 2.00
N ALA A 191 10.05 13.15 1.69
CA ALA A 191 9.26 12.78 0.53
C ALA A 191 7.86 13.42 0.60
N ILE A 192 7.17 13.31 1.74
CA ILE A 192 5.87 13.94 1.96
C ILE A 192 5.95 15.46 1.85
N ALA A 193 6.98 16.09 2.43
CA ALA A 193 7.19 17.53 2.32
C ALA A 193 7.45 17.97 0.87
N THR A 194 8.13 17.14 0.08
CA THR A 194 8.38 17.38 -1.35
C THR A 194 7.11 17.17 -2.16
N MET A 195 6.30 16.15 -1.85
CA MET A 195 4.97 15.94 -2.43
C MET A 195 4.04 17.13 -2.17
N ALA A 196 4.05 17.70 -0.95
CA ALA A 196 3.23 18.87 -0.62
C ALA A 196 3.52 20.13 -1.45
N LYS A 197 4.73 20.21 -2.03
CA LYS A 197 5.18 21.31 -2.90
C LYS A 197 5.22 20.94 -4.38
N GLY A 198 5.06 19.65 -4.70
CA GLY A 198 5.18 19.11 -6.05
C GLY A 198 3.87 19.15 -6.82
N GLN A 199 3.97 18.90 -8.13
CA GLN A 199 2.81 18.84 -9.03
C GLN A 199 2.39 17.39 -9.35
N ALA A 200 3.37 16.49 -9.42
CA ALA A 200 3.14 15.07 -9.66
C ALA A 200 4.28 14.21 -9.09
N VAL A 201 3.98 12.93 -8.87
CA VAL A 201 4.97 11.87 -8.60
C VAL A 201 5.08 10.99 -9.85
N MET A 202 6.30 10.81 -10.35
CA MET A 202 6.61 9.88 -11.44
C MET A 202 7.23 8.61 -10.86
N VAL A 203 6.52 7.50 -10.93
CA VAL A 203 6.97 6.21 -10.39
C VAL A 203 7.47 5.36 -11.54
N LYS A 204 8.76 5.00 -11.52
CA LYS A 204 9.35 4.06 -12.49
C LYS A 204 9.64 2.75 -11.80
N THR A 205 9.21 1.65 -12.39
CA THR A 205 9.38 0.29 -11.82
C THR A 205 9.61 -0.73 -12.94
N GLN A 206 10.18 -1.88 -12.59
CA GLN A 206 10.28 -3.03 -13.49
C GLN A 206 9.35 -4.16 -13.01
N SER A 207 8.55 -4.72 -13.92
CA SER A 207 7.75 -5.92 -13.63
C SER A 207 8.63 -7.18 -13.52
N ALA A 208 8.13 -8.22 -12.86
CA ALA A 208 8.80 -9.53 -12.81
C ALA A 208 9.01 -10.13 -14.22
N ARG A 209 8.21 -9.71 -15.21
CA ARG A 209 8.31 -10.10 -16.62
C ARG A 209 9.31 -9.26 -17.42
N GLY A 210 10.01 -8.32 -16.79
CA GLY A 210 11.08 -7.53 -17.41
C GLY A 210 10.65 -6.19 -18.01
N SER A 211 9.35 -5.93 -18.21
CA SER A 211 8.86 -4.65 -18.73
C SER A 211 9.16 -3.50 -17.76
N SER A 212 9.66 -2.38 -18.29
CA SER A 212 9.76 -1.11 -17.55
C SER A 212 8.43 -0.36 -17.64
N LEU A 213 7.93 0.08 -16.49
CA LEU A 213 6.64 0.77 -16.38
C LEU A 213 6.83 2.14 -15.73
N THR A 214 5.97 3.07 -16.09
CA THR A 214 5.93 4.41 -15.51
C THR A 214 4.50 4.80 -15.20
N ASP A 215 4.23 5.10 -13.93
CA ASP A 215 2.92 5.59 -13.49
C ASP A 215 3.09 7.04 -12.97
N ARG A 216 2.19 7.93 -13.35
CA ARG A 216 2.17 9.36 -12.96
C ARG A 216 0.98 9.61 -12.05
N TYR A 217 1.25 10.12 -10.86
CA TYR A 217 0.24 10.52 -9.88
C TYR A 217 0.20 12.04 -9.78
N SER A 218 -0.99 12.63 -9.86
CA SER A 218 -1.16 14.06 -9.58
C SER A 218 -1.03 14.35 -8.09
N LEU A 219 -0.47 15.50 -7.74
CA LEU A 219 -0.42 16.01 -6.36
C LEU A 219 -1.49 17.07 -6.08
N ASN A 220 -2.42 17.29 -7.03
CA ASN A 220 -3.55 18.19 -6.83
C ASN A 220 -4.47 17.67 -5.72
N GLY A 221 -4.56 18.43 -4.62
CA GLY A 221 -5.36 18.08 -3.45
C GLY A 221 -4.61 17.25 -2.39
N PHE A 222 -3.36 16.86 -2.63
CA PHE A 222 -2.57 16.03 -1.72
C PHE A 222 -2.48 16.62 -0.30
N SER A 223 -2.10 17.89 -0.15
CA SER A 223 -1.88 18.50 1.16
C SER A 223 -3.15 18.51 2.02
N LYS A 224 -4.32 18.78 1.42
CA LYS A 224 -5.62 18.76 2.12
C LYS A 224 -6.01 17.34 2.53
N ALA A 225 -5.83 16.37 1.62
CA ALA A 225 -6.11 14.97 1.92
C ALA A 225 -5.20 14.43 3.04
N LEU A 226 -3.91 14.79 3.01
CA LEU A 226 -2.95 14.40 4.04
C LEU A 226 -3.34 14.95 5.41
N GLU A 227 -3.67 16.24 5.50
CA GLU A 227 -4.11 16.88 6.76
C GLU A 227 -5.39 16.23 7.31
N GLN A 228 -6.39 16.00 6.45
CA GLN A 228 -7.62 15.33 6.87
C GLN A 228 -7.37 13.89 7.30
N ALA A 229 -6.50 13.14 6.62
CA ALA A 229 -6.12 11.78 7.02
C ALA A 229 -5.41 11.73 8.38
N ARG A 230 -4.55 12.72 8.69
CA ARG A 230 -3.95 12.89 10.02
C ARG A 230 -5.02 13.11 11.09
N LYS A 231 -5.95 14.03 10.82
CA LYS A 231 -7.07 14.33 11.72
C LYS A 231 -7.91 13.09 12.02
N GLU A 232 -8.18 12.26 11.01
CA GLU A 232 -8.93 11.01 11.18
C GLU A 232 -8.24 10.04 12.16
N CYS A 233 -6.90 10.04 12.23
CA CYS A 233 -6.14 9.17 13.10
C CYS A 233 -5.58 9.86 14.36
N GLY A 234 -5.87 11.15 14.56
CA GLY A 234 -5.39 11.93 15.70
C GLY A 234 -3.86 12.00 15.80
N VAL A 235 -3.18 12.14 14.65
CA VAL A 235 -1.71 12.13 14.55
C VAL A 235 -1.12 13.40 13.98
#